data_AF-A0A7V8BYW6-F1
#
_entry.id   AF-A0A7V8BYW6-F1
#
_cell.length_a   1.000
_cell.length_b   1.000
_cell.length_c   1.000
_cell.angle_alpha   90.00
_cell.angle_beta   90.00
_cell.angle_gamma   90.00
#
_symmetry.space_group_name_H-M   'P 1'
#
loop_
_entity.id
_entity.type
_entity.pdbx_description
1 polymer ?
#
loop_
_entity_poly.entity_id
_entity_poly.type
_entity_poly.pdbx_seq_one_letter_code
_entity_poly.pdbx_strand_id
1 'polypeptide(L)'
;RTAALLAVVERARQPARAAVRQALALPEHAVSLLDFSARLHRDAAPAGESLAAFAGRRLDRLRKKALALAAAAQLSDPASLHVLRIGVKRLRYAIEFFAPLYRAGAVERALKTLTALQDALGALNDLSRAGPLLRQCAGDDAALREAVALIGGWHGPRHAVLGRLTLQGMRRLRKLKPFWKD
;
A
#
# COMPACT_ATOMS: atom_id res chain seq x y z
N ARG A 1 25.38 12.91 15.12
CA ARG A 1 25.40 11.97 13.96
C ARG A 1 24.01 11.82 13.34
N THR A 2 22.96 11.48 14.10
CA THR A 2 21.57 11.44 13.63
C THR A 2 21.02 12.79 13.13
N ALA A 3 21.31 13.90 13.81
CA ALA A 3 20.94 15.24 13.35
C ALA A 3 21.60 15.62 12.00
N ALA A 4 22.85 15.20 11.78
CA ALA A 4 23.55 15.41 10.52
C ALA A 4 22.93 14.58 9.38
N LEU A 5 22.59 13.31 9.66
CA LEU A 5 21.86 12.46 8.71
C LEU A 5 20.50 13.06 8.33
N LEU A 6 19.76 13.59 9.30
CA LEU A 6 18.49 14.28 9.04
C LEU A 6 18.69 15.49 8.11
N ALA A 7 19.71 16.31 8.35
CA ALA A 7 20.01 17.45 7.49
C ALA A 7 20.35 17.02 6.05
N VAL A 8 21.06 15.90 5.87
CA VAL A 8 21.38 15.35 4.54
C VAL A 8 20.10 14.85 3.84
N VAL A 9 19.25 14.11 4.55
CA VAL A 9 17.96 13.64 4.02
C VAL A 9 17.06 14.82 3.63
N GLU A 10 17.01 15.87 4.45
CA GLU A 10 16.24 17.07 4.14
C GLU A 10 16.77 17.80 2.89
N ARG A 11 18.08 17.91 2.73
CA ARG A 11 18.68 18.45 1.50
C ARG A 11 18.34 17.59 0.28
N ALA A 12 18.40 16.26 0.39
CA ALA A 12 18.01 15.35 -0.69
C ALA A 12 16.52 15.43 -1.05
N ARG A 13 15.66 15.78 -0.08
CA ARG A 13 14.21 15.94 -0.27
C ARG A 13 13.85 17.17 -1.11
N GLN A 14 14.63 18.25 -1.04
CA GLN A 14 14.33 19.49 -1.75
C GLN A 14 14.27 19.32 -3.28
N PRO A 15 15.28 18.76 -3.99
CA PRO A 15 15.21 18.58 -5.43
C PRO A 15 14.08 17.64 -5.84
N ALA A 16 13.81 16.58 -5.07
CA ALA A 16 12.68 15.68 -5.34
C ALA A 16 11.33 16.41 -5.28
N ARG A 17 11.15 17.30 -4.30
CA ARG A 17 9.95 18.16 -4.20
C ARG A 17 9.87 19.17 -5.34
N ALA A 18 10.99 19.81 -5.68
CA ALA A 18 11.04 20.75 -6.79
C ALA A 18 10.66 20.07 -8.12
N ALA A 19 11.19 18.86 -8.37
CA ALA A 19 10.87 18.07 -9.55
C ALA A 19 9.37 17.71 -9.62
N VAL A 20 8.75 17.29 -8.50
CA VAL A 20 7.31 17.04 -8.46
C VAL A 20 6.51 18.32 -8.74
N ARG A 21 6.89 19.45 -8.15
CA ARG A 21 6.20 20.74 -8.40
C ARG A 21 6.30 21.16 -9.86
N GLN A 22 7.47 20.99 -10.49
CA GLN A 22 7.66 21.27 -11.91
C GLN A 22 6.80 20.33 -12.76
N ALA A 23 6.83 19.02 -12.49
CA ALA A 23 6.03 18.05 -13.24
C ALA A 23 4.52 18.32 -13.14
N LEU A 24 4.03 18.75 -11.98
CA LEU A 24 2.62 19.12 -11.79
C LEU A 24 2.24 20.46 -12.43
N ALA A 25 3.21 21.35 -12.66
CA ALA A 25 3.00 22.64 -13.31
C ALA A 25 3.03 22.57 -14.85
N LEU A 26 3.47 21.43 -15.41
CA LEU A 26 3.51 21.24 -16.86
C LEU A 26 2.10 21.15 -17.46
N PRO A 27 1.85 21.77 -18.64
CA PRO A 27 0.57 21.66 -19.32
C PRO A 27 0.14 20.22 -19.60
N GLU A 28 1.08 19.31 -19.87
CA GLU A 28 0.76 17.90 -20.13
C GLU A 28 0.05 17.23 -18.94
N HIS A 29 0.38 17.64 -17.71
CA HIS A 29 -0.29 17.14 -16.51
C HIS A 29 -1.76 17.59 -16.47
N ALA A 30 -2.02 18.88 -16.71
CA ALA A 30 -3.38 19.42 -16.75
C ALA A 30 -4.20 18.78 -17.87
N VAL A 31 -3.62 18.63 -19.07
CA VAL A 31 -4.26 17.95 -20.20
C VAL A 31 -4.59 16.50 -19.86
N SER A 32 -3.69 15.78 -19.17
CA SER A 32 -3.95 14.39 -18.74
C SER A 32 -5.14 14.29 -17.77
N LEU A 33 -5.29 15.25 -16.86
CA LEU A 33 -6.43 15.31 -15.93
C LEU A 33 -7.74 15.65 -16.65
N LEU A 34 -7.70 16.60 -17.58
CA LEU A 34 -8.85 16.98 -18.39
C LEU A 34 -9.31 15.84 -19.31
N ASP A 35 -8.37 15.16 -19.98
CA ASP A 35 -8.70 13.98 -20.80
C ASP A 35 -9.34 12.89 -19.94
N PHE A 36 -8.73 12.55 -18.79
CA PHE A 36 -9.31 11.57 -17.86
C PHE A 36 -10.73 11.92 -17.43
N SER A 37 -10.97 13.17 -17.03
CA SER A 37 -12.31 13.66 -16.66
C SER A 37 -13.29 13.57 -17.83
N ALA A 38 -12.87 14.00 -19.03
CA ALA A 38 -13.68 13.90 -20.24
C ALA A 38 -14.00 12.44 -20.60
N ARG A 39 -13.09 11.48 -20.37
CA ARG A 39 -13.39 10.05 -20.55
C ARG A 39 -14.40 9.53 -19.53
N LEU A 40 -14.32 10.01 -18.30
CA LEU A 40 -15.20 9.59 -17.21
C LEU A 40 -16.63 10.07 -17.40
N HIS A 41 -16.81 11.27 -17.96
CA HIS A 41 -18.12 11.86 -18.25
C HIS A 41 -18.73 11.46 -19.59
N ARG A 42 -17.99 10.78 -20.46
CA ARG A 42 -18.58 10.22 -21.66
C ARG A 42 -19.62 9.17 -21.27
N ASP A 43 -20.81 9.27 -21.86
CA ASP A 43 -21.89 8.31 -21.64
C ASP A 43 -21.37 6.88 -21.86
N ALA A 44 -21.35 6.12 -20.78
CA ALA A 44 -21.07 4.71 -20.85
C ALA A 44 -22.34 4.01 -21.35
N ALA A 45 -22.22 3.22 -22.40
CA ALA A 45 -23.30 2.32 -22.81
C ALA A 45 -23.74 1.49 -21.58
N PRO A 46 -25.05 1.27 -21.37
CA PRO A 46 -25.53 0.49 -20.24
C PRO A 46 -24.81 -0.86 -20.23
N ALA A 47 -24.12 -1.17 -19.13
CA ALA A 47 -23.58 -2.50 -18.95
C ALA A 47 -24.76 -3.49 -18.91
N GLY A 48 -24.69 -4.60 -19.64
CA GLY A 48 -25.73 -5.64 -19.67
C GLY A 48 -25.90 -6.42 -18.34
N GLU A 49 -25.42 -5.87 -17.23
CA GLU A 49 -25.44 -6.50 -15.91
C GLU A 49 -25.70 -5.49 -14.79
N SER A 50 -26.26 -5.98 -13.68
CA SER A 50 -26.48 -5.16 -12.50
C SER A 50 -25.16 -4.81 -11.79
N LEU A 51 -25.13 -3.63 -11.16
CA LEU A 51 -23.99 -3.19 -10.37
C LEU A 51 -23.63 -4.17 -9.24
N ALA A 52 -24.64 -4.79 -8.61
CA ALA A 52 -24.44 -5.80 -7.57
C ALA A 52 -23.76 -7.06 -8.12
N ALA A 53 -24.16 -7.53 -9.31
CA ALA A 53 -23.53 -8.67 -9.97
C ALA A 53 -22.08 -8.37 -10.37
N PHE A 54 -21.81 -7.18 -10.91
CA PHE A 54 -20.46 -6.70 -11.19
C PHE A 54 -19.59 -6.66 -9.93
N ALA A 55 -20.09 -6.01 -8.87
CA ALA A 55 -19.40 -5.84 -7.60
C ALA A 55 -19.05 -7.19 -6.98
N GLY A 56 -20.01 -8.12 -6.88
CA GLY A 56 -19.80 -9.46 -6.34
C GLY A 56 -18.69 -10.22 -7.07
N ARG A 57 -18.72 -10.23 -8.41
CA ARG A 57 -17.66 -10.89 -9.21
C ARG A 57 -16.29 -10.21 -9.06
N ARG A 58 -16.27 -8.87 -9.00
CA ARG A 58 -15.02 -8.11 -8.84
C ARG A 58 -14.38 -8.35 -7.47
N LEU A 59 -15.19 -8.31 -6.41
CA LEU A 59 -14.75 -8.57 -5.04
C LEU A 59 -14.24 -10.00 -4.88
N ASP A 60 -14.93 -10.98 -5.46
CA ASP A 60 -14.48 -12.38 -5.47
C ASP A 60 -13.11 -12.56 -6.14
N ARG A 61 -12.92 -11.93 -7.31
CA ARG A 61 -11.64 -11.99 -8.03
C ARG A 61 -10.51 -11.37 -7.20
N LEU A 62 -10.75 -10.20 -6.61
CA LEU A 62 -9.77 -9.51 -5.78
C LEU A 62 -9.45 -10.29 -4.50
N ARG A 63 -10.45 -10.89 -3.86
CA ARG A 63 -10.26 -11.78 -2.70
C ARG A 63 -9.41 -12.98 -3.06
N LYS A 64 -9.74 -13.70 -4.14
CA LYS A 64 -8.94 -14.85 -4.62
C LYS A 64 -7.48 -14.44 -4.89
N LYS A 65 -7.26 -13.30 -5.56
CA LYS A 65 -5.91 -12.78 -5.82
C LYS A 65 -5.16 -12.45 -4.52
N ALA A 66 -5.81 -11.77 -3.56
CA ALA A 66 -5.21 -11.44 -2.27
C ALA A 66 -4.85 -12.70 -1.47
N LEU A 67 -5.68 -13.74 -1.52
CA LEU A 67 -5.41 -15.05 -0.89
C LEU A 67 -4.23 -15.76 -1.54
N ALA A 68 -4.16 -15.79 -2.88
CA ALA A 68 -3.04 -16.37 -3.60
C ALA A 68 -1.72 -15.64 -3.29
N LEU A 69 -1.73 -14.31 -3.23
CA LEU A 69 -0.57 -13.51 -2.83
C LEU A 69 -0.19 -13.77 -1.38
N ALA A 70 -1.16 -13.96 -0.48
CA ALA A 70 -0.88 -14.29 0.91
C ALA A 70 -0.29 -15.70 1.04
N ALA A 71 -0.65 -16.65 0.18
CA ALA A 71 -0.04 -17.97 0.16
C ALA A 71 1.42 -17.94 -0.36
N ALA A 72 1.73 -17.05 -1.30
CA ALA A 72 3.07 -16.90 -1.88
C ALA A 72 4.01 -15.98 -1.08
N ALA A 73 3.48 -15.16 -0.16
CA ALA A 73 4.27 -14.17 0.56
C ALA A 73 5.18 -14.79 1.62
N GLN A 74 6.43 -14.33 1.67
CA GLN A 74 7.45 -14.77 2.62
C GLN A 74 7.94 -13.58 3.44
N LEU A 75 8.04 -13.73 4.77
CA LEU A 75 8.52 -12.63 5.63
C LEU A 75 9.97 -12.22 5.35
N SER A 76 10.79 -13.14 4.82
CA SER A 76 12.18 -12.92 4.41
C SER A 76 12.31 -12.21 3.06
N ASP A 77 11.22 -12.07 2.30
CA ASP A 77 11.22 -11.42 0.98
C ASP A 77 10.33 -10.16 1.01
N PRO A 78 10.93 -8.97 1.19
CA PRO A 78 10.21 -7.69 1.15
C PRO A 78 9.45 -7.44 -0.15
N ALA A 79 9.89 -8.00 -1.28
CA ALA A 79 9.22 -7.82 -2.56
C ALA A 79 7.87 -8.55 -2.58
N SER A 80 7.82 -9.81 -2.15
CA SER A 80 6.55 -10.54 -2.00
C SER A 80 5.56 -9.85 -1.06
N LEU A 81 6.05 -9.31 0.07
CA LEU A 81 5.21 -8.55 1.02
C LEU A 81 4.65 -7.27 0.40
N HIS A 82 5.45 -6.56 -0.41
CA HIS A 82 4.99 -5.39 -1.15
C HIS A 82 3.89 -5.73 -2.15
N VAL A 83 4.04 -6.83 -2.90
CA VAL A 83 3.01 -7.30 -3.85
C VAL A 83 1.73 -7.69 -3.10
N LEU A 84 1.83 -8.40 -1.97
CA LEU A 84 0.69 -8.71 -1.11
C LEU A 84 -0.01 -7.43 -0.64
N ARG A 85 0.74 -6.42 -0.19
CA ARG A 85 0.20 -5.12 0.25
C ARG A 85 -0.65 -4.47 -0.84
N ILE A 86 -0.18 -4.48 -2.09
CA ILE A 86 -0.94 -3.94 -3.23
C ILE A 86 -2.24 -4.74 -3.42
N GLY A 87 -2.18 -6.08 -3.35
CA GLY A 87 -3.36 -6.94 -3.46
C GLY A 87 -4.42 -6.68 -2.38
N VAL A 88 -3.98 -6.60 -1.12
CA VAL A 88 -4.84 -6.28 0.04
C VAL A 88 -5.46 -4.90 -0.11
N LYS A 89 -4.66 -3.89 -0.51
CA LYS A 89 -5.13 -2.52 -0.73
C LYS A 89 -6.20 -2.46 -1.82
N ARG A 90 -6.02 -3.17 -2.93
CA ARG A 90 -7.00 -3.25 -4.03
C ARG A 90 -8.31 -3.88 -3.56
N LEU A 91 -8.26 -4.94 -2.75
CA LEU A 91 -9.47 -5.53 -2.17
C LEU A 91 -10.17 -4.57 -1.22
N ARG A 92 -9.42 -3.89 -0.33
CA ARG A 92 -9.99 -2.90 0.60
C ARG A 92 -10.70 -1.76 -0.14
N TYR A 93 -10.04 -1.15 -1.11
CA TYR A 93 -10.62 -0.07 -1.90
C TYR A 93 -11.86 -0.50 -2.68
N ALA A 94 -11.89 -1.73 -3.20
CA ALA A 94 -13.09 -2.25 -3.85
C ALA A 94 -14.24 -2.42 -2.85
N ILE A 95 -13.96 -2.90 -1.63
CA ILE A 95 -14.98 -3.01 -0.57
C ILE A 95 -15.49 -1.62 -0.17
N GLU A 96 -14.61 -0.63 0.00
CA GLU A 96 -14.99 0.76 0.31
C GLU A 96 -15.86 1.35 -0.80
N PHE A 97 -15.47 1.15 -2.06
CA PHE A 97 -16.19 1.66 -3.22
C PHE A 97 -17.60 1.07 -3.34
N PHE A 98 -17.75 -0.24 -3.12
CA PHE A 98 -19.04 -0.92 -3.19
C PHE A 98 -19.77 -0.99 -1.84
N ALA A 99 -19.26 -0.35 -0.78
CA ALA A 99 -19.83 -0.42 0.56
C ALA A 99 -21.34 -0.09 0.62
N PRO A 100 -21.86 0.91 -0.14
CA PRO A 100 -23.29 1.23 -0.13
C PRO A 100 -24.21 0.09 -0.60
N LEU A 101 -23.69 -0.94 -1.29
CA LEU A 101 -24.46 -2.07 -1.78
C LEU A 101 -24.69 -3.16 -0.71
N TYR A 102 -24.01 -3.08 0.43
CA TYR A 102 -23.93 -4.17 1.40
C TYR A 102 -24.23 -3.69 2.83
N ARG A 103 -24.54 -4.64 3.72
CA ARG A 103 -24.81 -4.36 5.14
C ARG A 103 -23.57 -3.75 5.81
N ALA A 104 -23.70 -2.55 6.38
CA ALA A 104 -22.61 -1.79 7.01
C ALA A 104 -21.75 -2.62 7.97
N GLY A 105 -22.38 -3.38 8.88
CA GLY A 105 -21.63 -4.20 9.85
C GLY A 105 -20.77 -5.31 9.22
N ALA A 106 -21.13 -5.83 8.04
CA ALA A 106 -20.31 -6.79 7.32
C ALA A 106 -19.10 -6.12 6.66
N VAL A 107 -19.32 -4.96 6.05
CA VAL A 107 -18.29 -4.10 5.45
C VAL A 107 -17.27 -3.70 6.52
N GLU A 108 -17.71 -3.17 7.66
CA GLU A 108 -16.83 -2.73 8.75
C GLU A 108 -15.92 -3.83 9.27
N ARG A 109 -16.45 -5.04 9.49
CA ARG A 109 -15.64 -6.20 9.92
C ARG A 109 -14.58 -6.57 8.89
N ALA A 110 -14.92 -6.51 7.60
CA ALA A 110 -13.99 -6.77 6.52
C ALA A 110 -12.89 -5.71 6.47
N LEU A 111 -13.26 -4.43 6.49
CA LEU A 111 -12.32 -3.31 6.47
C LEU A 111 -11.38 -3.33 7.67
N LYS A 112 -11.88 -3.57 8.89
CA LYS A 112 -11.04 -3.71 10.09
C LYS A 112 -9.96 -4.77 9.93
N THR A 113 -10.30 -5.91 9.31
CA THR A 113 -9.33 -6.99 9.06
C THR A 113 -8.28 -6.58 8.03
N LEU A 114 -8.70 -5.95 6.94
CA LEU A 114 -7.81 -5.55 5.85
C LEU A 114 -6.89 -4.38 6.25
N THR A 115 -7.41 -3.41 7.00
CA THR A 115 -6.63 -2.27 7.52
C THR A 115 -5.52 -2.76 8.43
N ALA A 116 -5.81 -3.61 9.43
CA ALA A 116 -4.78 -4.13 10.32
C ALA A 116 -3.66 -4.89 9.59
N LEU A 117 -3.99 -5.67 8.55
CA LEU A 117 -2.99 -6.33 7.71
C LEU A 117 -2.20 -5.31 6.86
N GLN A 118 -2.89 -4.33 6.28
CA GLN A 118 -2.27 -3.29 5.46
C GLN A 118 -1.30 -2.43 6.28
N ASP A 119 -1.63 -2.11 7.53
CA ASP A 119 -0.79 -1.30 8.42
C ASP A 119 0.52 -2.01 8.74
N ALA A 120 0.45 -3.31 9.07
CA ALA A 120 1.64 -4.12 9.32
C ALA A 120 2.52 -4.25 8.06
N LEU A 121 1.91 -4.53 6.90
CA LEU A 121 2.61 -4.60 5.62
C LEU A 121 3.19 -3.24 5.18
N GLY A 122 2.48 -2.14 5.47
CA GLY A 122 2.92 -0.78 5.23
C GLY A 122 4.19 -0.47 6.01
N ALA A 123 4.17 -0.71 7.31
CA ALA A 123 5.33 -0.48 8.15
C ALA A 123 6.54 -1.37 7.76
N LEU A 124 6.35 -2.64 7.39
CA LEU A 124 7.44 -3.48 6.87
C LEU A 124 8.01 -2.96 5.55
N ASN A 125 7.13 -2.49 4.65
CA ASN A 125 7.56 -1.88 3.40
C ASN A 125 8.36 -0.58 3.64
N ASP A 126 7.93 0.23 4.60
CA ASP A 126 8.63 1.49 4.90
C ASP A 126 10.03 1.21 5.46
N LEU A 127 10.16 0.22 6.36
CA LEU A 127 11.47 -0.22 6.86
C LEU A 127 12.38 -0.77 5.74
N SER A 128 11.83 -1.57 4.82
CA SER A 128 12.63 -2.14 3.72
C SER A 128 13.07 -1.09 2.70
N ARG A 129 12.29 -0.02 2.52
CA ARG A 129 12.61 1.11 1.63
C ARG A 129 13.52 2.15 2.30
N ALA A 130 13.36 2.39 3.59
CA ALA A 130 14.13 3.39 4.33
C ALA A 130 15.63 3.07 4.37
N GLY A 131 16.01 1.81 4.62
CA GLY A 131 17.42 1.41 4.70
C GLY A 131 18.25 1.79 3.46
N PRO A 132 17.86 1.34 2.24
CA PRO A 132 18.53 1.73 1.00
C PRO A 132 18.58 3.25 0.77
N LEU A 133 17.48 3.97 1.01
CA LEU A 133 17.42 5.43 0.84
C LEU A 133 18.37 6.16 1.81
N LEU A 134 18.41 5.74 3.07
CA LEU A 134 19.30 6.31 4.07
C LEU A 134 20.77 6.01 3.75
N ARG A 135 21.10 4.81 3.24
CA ARG A 135 22.45 4.49 2.77
C ARG A 135 22.86 5.33 1.57
N GLN A 136 21.94 5.55 0.62
CA GLN A 136 22.19 6.45 -0.52
C GLN A 136 22.47 7.87 -0.05
N CYS A 137 21.68 8.37 0.92
CA CYS A 137 21.91 9.70 1.50
C CYS A 137 23.25 9.79 2.25
N ALA A 138 23.65 8.74 2.96
CA ALA A 138 24.90 8.72 3.70
C ALA A 138 26.15 8.75 2.80
N GLY A 139 26.05 8.32 1.53
CA GLY A 139 27.20 8.25 0.62
C GLY A 139 28.33 7.41 1.23
N ASP A 140 29.58 7.87 1.13
CA ASP A 140 30.75 7.23 1.73
C ASP A 140 31.13 7.78 3.12
N ASP A 141 30.31 8.67 3.70
CA ASP A 141 30.57 9.24 5.02
C ASP A 141 30.40 8.18 6.12
N ALA A 142 31.50 7.85 6.80
CA ALA A 142 31.53 6.82 7.84
C ALA A 142 30.62 7.13 9.04
N ALA A 143 30.54 8.39 9.47
CA ALA A 143 29.72 8.80 10.61
C ALA A 143 28.23 8.76 10.27
N LEU A 144 27.86 9.05 9.02
CA LEU A 144 26.49 8.89 8.53
C LEU A 144 26.12 7.42 8.36
N ARG A 145 27.00 6.58 7.82
CA ARG A 145 26.77 5.12 7.70
C ARG A 145 26.57 4.46 9.07
N GLU A 146 27.35 4.85 10.06
CA GLU A 146 27.18 4.42 11.45
C GLU A 146 25.80 4.82 11.99
N ALA A 147 25.35 6.07 11.74
CA ALA A 147 24.02 6.51 12.14
C ALA A 147 22.90 5.69 11.45
N VAL A 148 23.06 5.33 10.18
CA VAL A 148 22.12 4.44 9.47
C VAL A 148 22.07 3.05 10.10
N ALA A 149 23.22 2.47 10.46
CA ALA A 149 23.28 1.18 11.15
C ALA A 149 22.59 1.21 12.52
N LEU A 150 22.81 2.26 13.32
CA LEU A 150 22.15 2.44 14.63
C LEU A 150 20.63 2.54 14.49
N ILE A 151 20.13 3.32 13.52
CA ILE A 151 18.69 3.42 13.23
C ILE A 151 18.14 2.04 12.81
N GLY A 152 18.84 1.31 11.95
CA GLY A 152 18.46 -0.04 11.54
C GLY A 152 18.34 -0.99 12.73
N GLY A 153 19.32 -0.96 13.63
CA GLY A 153 19.31 -1.75 14.87
C GLY A 153 18.14 -1.43 15.78
N TRP A 154 17.82 -0.14 15.97
CA TRP A 154 16.68 0.32 16.77
C TRP A 154 15.34 -0.23 16.27
N HIS A 155 15.18 -0.36 14.94
CA HIS A 155 13.96 -0.91 14.35
C HIS A 155 13.85 -2.45 14.39
N GLY A 156 14.90 -3.17 14.78
CA GLY A 156 14.93 -4.65 14.81
C GLY A 156 13.77 -5.28 15.60
N PRO A 157 13.55 -4.92 16.88
CA PRO A 157 12.44 -5.45 17.67
C PRO A 157 11.06 -5.16 17.05
N ARG A 158 10.90 -3.95 16.50
CA ARG A 158 9.66 -3.54 15.81
C ARG A 158 9.43 -4.36 14.54
N HIS A 159 10.47 -4.62 13.75
CA HIS A 159 10.39 -5.47 12.57
C HIS A 159 9.87 -6.87 12.91
N ALA A 160 10.38 -7.49 14.00
CA ALA A 160 9.92 -8.80 14.46
C ALA A 160 8.43 -8.80 14.86
N VAL A 161 7.96 -7.75 15.57
CA VAL A 161 6.54 -7.58 15.92
C VAL A 161 5.68 -7.47 14.66
N LEU A 162 6.09 -6.63 13.70
CA LEU A 162 5.36 -6.43 12.44
C LEU A 162 5.28 -7.72 11.61
N GLY A 163 6.32 -8.54 11.62
CA GLY A 163 6.30 -9.88 11.01
C GLY A 163 5.22 -10.77 11.61
N ARG A 164 5.12 -10.83 12.95
CA ARG A 164 4.06 -11.60 13.64
C ARG A 164 2.66 -11.08 13.33
N LEU A 165 2.47 -9.75 13.34
CA LEU A 165 1.21 -9.11 13.00
C LEU A 165 0.80 -9.38 11.54
N THR A 166 1.75 -9.38 10.62
CA THR A 166 1.53 -9.72 9.21
C THR A 166 1.03 -11.15 9.07
N LEU A 167 1.68 -12.13 9.72
CA LEU A 167 1.23 -13.53 9.72
C LEU A 167 -0.17 -13.69 10.32
N GLN A 168 -0.47 -12.98 11.41
CA GLN A 168 -1.80 -12.98 12.00
C GLN A 168 -2.85 -12.36 11.07
N GLY A 169 -2.53 -11.24 10.42
CA GLY A 169 -3.39 -10.60 9.43
C GLY A 169 -3.67 -11.50 8.23
N MET A 170 -2.66 -12.21 7.72
CA MET A 170 -2.82 -13.20 6.63
C MET A 170 -3.72 -14.37 7.04
N ARG A 171 -3.65 -14.82 8.31
CA ARG A 171 -4.60 -15.82 8.84
C ARG A 171 -6.03 -15.26 8.91
N ARG A 172 -6.21 -14.01 9.32
CA ARG A 172 -7.54 -13.36 9.37
C ARG A 172 -8.10 -13.13 7.96
N LEU A 173 -7.28 -12.74 7.00
CA LEU A 173 -7.67 -12.61 5.59
C LEU A 173 -8.22 -13.93 5.03
N ARG A 174 -7.58 -15.06 5.34
CA ARG A 174 -8.08 -16.40 4.95
C ARG A 174 -9.46 -16.72 5.53
N LYS A 175 -9.75 -16.24 6.74
CA LYS A 175 -11.05 -16.42 7.41
C LYS A 175 -12.11 -15.40 7.00
N LEU A 176 -11.77 -14.42 6.16
CA LEU A 176 -12.73 -13.41 5.69
C LEU A 176 -13.80 -14.08 4.82
N LYS A 177 -15.04 -14.09 5.32
CA LYS A 177 -16.23 -14.57 4.61
C LYS A 177 -16.63 -13.55 3.52
N PRO A 178 -16.94 -14.01 2.29
CA PRO A 178 -17.33 -13.12 1.20
C PRO A 178 -18.79 -12.65 1.37
N PHE A 179 -19.01 -11.63 2.20
CA PHE A 179 -20.35 -11.09 2.54
C PHE A 179 -21.14 -10.53 1.35
N TRP A 180 -20.51 -10.38 0.18
CA TRP A 180 -21.14 -9.96 -1.07
C TRP A 180 -21.78 -11.13 -1.85
N LYS A 181 -21.81 -12.33 -1.24
CA LYS A 181 -22.53 -13.51 -1.75
C LYS A 181 -23.81 -13.79 -0.97
N ASP A 182 -24.02 -13.07 0.12
CA ASP A 182 -25.24 -13.11 0.93
C ASP A 182 -26.29 -12.22 0.27
#